data_AF-A0A8H4XSJ2-F1
#
_entry.id   AF-A0A8H4XSJ2-F1
#
_cell.length_a   1.000
_cell.length_b   1.000
_cell.length_c   1.000
_cell.angle_alpha   90.00
_cell.angle_beta   90.00
_cell.angle_gamma   90.00
#
_symmetry.space_group_name_H-M   'P 1'
#
loop_
_entity.id
_entity.type
_entity.pdbx_description
1 polymer ?
#
loop_
_entity_poly.entity_id
_entity_poly.type
_entity_poly.pdbx_seq_one_letter_code
_entity_poly.pdbx_strand_id
1 'polypeptide(L)'
;MDTYDDSGWTPANKTTSVNGARGLTTPVSLYAGDYGYHAGAHLFRGHFVAAGTESGISLELSGGSAFGYSVWLNDTFLGASGGSPWLDSAQFTLQFPSSLSQGNNYVLTVLSENTGYNENESGGIT
;
A
#
# COMPACT_ATOMS: atom_id res chain seq x y z
N MET A 1 19.55 -2.41 -11.01
CA MET A 1 18.60 -3.50 -11.33
C MET A 1 18.21 -4.10 -10.00
N ASP A 2 16.92 -4.04 -9.66
CA ASP A 2 16.39 -4.65 -8.44
C ASP A 2 16.56 -6.18 -8.55
N THR A 3 17.32 -6.78 -7.64
CA THR A 3 17.62 -8.22 -7.62
C THR A 3 16.71 -8.98 -6.64
N TYR A 4 15.75 -8.30 -6.02
CA TYR A 4 14.85 -8.91 -5.07
C TYR A 4 13.81 -9.79 -5.77
N ASP A 5 13.73 -11.06 -5.35
CA ASP A 5 12.75 -12.02 -5.84
C ASP A 5 11.55 -12.09 -4.87
N ASP A 6 10.40 -11.62 -5.33
CA ASP A 6 9.13 -11.63 -4.58
C ASP A 6 8.18 -12.76 -5.02
N SER A 7 8.65 -13.76 -5.76
CA SER A 7 7.83 -14.89 -6.22
C SER A 7 7.19 -15.70 -5.08
N GLY A 8 7.76 -15.64 -3.87
CA GLY A 8 7.19 -16.24 -2.67
C GLY A 8 6.11 -15.41 -1.96
N TRP A 9 5.81 -14.20 -2.44
CA TRP A 9 4.83 -13.32 -1.80
C TRP A 9 3.40 -13.75 -2.10
N THR A 10 2.48 -13.45 -1.17
CA THR A 10 1.05 -13.66 -1.41
C THR A 10 0.56 -12.71 -2.51
N PRO A 11 -0.04 -13.23 -3.59
CA PRO A 11 -0.59 -12.37 -4.64
C PRO A 11 -1.84 -11.66 -4.13
N ALA A 12 -1.85 -10.32 -4.23
CA ALA A 12 -3.03 -9.51 -3.96
C ALA A 12 -4.01 -9.55 -5.15
N ASN A 13 -4.75 -10.66 -5.32
CA ASN A 13 -5.60 -10.90 -6.49
C ASN A 13 -7.09 -11.11 -6.16
N LYS A 14 -7.51 -10.91 -4.91
CA LYS A 14 -8.92 -11.05 -4.52
C LYS A 14 -9.71 -9.87 -5.06
N THR A 15 -10.72 -10.11 -5.89
CA THR A 15 -11.59 -9.06 -6.46
C THR A 15 -12.80 -8.73 -5.57
N THR A 16 -12.92 -9.42 -4.43
CA THR A 16 -13.94 -9.19 -3.41
C THR A 16 -13.28 -9.11 -2.04
N SER A 17 -13.97 -8.45 -1.10
CA SER A 17 -13.58 -8.39 0.30
C SER A 17 -14.71 -8.91 1.16
N VAL A 18 -14.37 -9.53 2.29
CA VAL A 18 -15.34 -9.90 3.33
C VAL A 18 -15.59 -8.74 4.30
N ASN A 19 -14.85 -7.62 4.17
CA ASN A 19 -15.04 -6.44 4.98
C ASN A 19 -16.36 -5.75 4.63
N GLY A 20 -17.38 -5.96 5.48
CA GLY A 20 -18.70 -5.33 5.33
C GLY A 20 -18.72 -3.83 5.59
N ALA A 21 -17.73 -3.29 6.29
CA ALA A 21 -17.68 -1.87 6.66
C ALA A 21 -17.07 -0.98 5.56
N ARG A 22 -16.16 -1.51 4.73
CA ARG A 22 -15.51 -0.75 3.64
C ARG A 22 -15.43 -1.57 2.35
N GLY A 23 -16.26 -1.22 1.37
CA GLY A 23 -16.16 -1.78 0.01
C GLY A 23 -14.83 -1.45 -0.69
N LEU A 24 -14.47 -2.24 -1.70
CA LEU A 24 -13.24 -2.02 -2.47
C LEU A 24 -13.34 -0.77 -3.34
N THR A 25 -12.29 0.04 -3.32
CA THR A 25 -12.09 1.18 -4.23
C THR A 25 -10.98 0.94 -5.25
N THR A 26 -10.37 -0.25 -5.20
CA THR A 26 -9.31 -0.74 -6.09
C THR A 26 -9.78 -2.00 -6.83
N PRO A 27 -9.18 -2.35 -7.98
CA PRO A 27 -9.57 -3.55 -8.75
C PRO A 27 -9.44 -4.87 -7.98
N VAL A 28 -8.57 -4.90 -6.97
CA VAL A 28 -8.33 -6.03 -6.06
C VAL A 28 -8.26 -5.52 -4.62
N SER A 29 -8.52 -6.39 -3.64
CA SER A 29 -8.33 -6.07 -2.24
C SER A 29 -6.86 -5.85 -1.94
N LEU A 30 -6.58 -4.71 -1.32
CA LEU A 30 -5.30 -4.39 -0.68
C LEU A 30 -5.44 -4.35 0.84
N TYR A 31 -6.52 -4.90 1.38
CA TYR A 31 -6.69 -5.05 2.83
C TYR A 31 -5.87 -6.24 3.30
N ALA A 32 -4.83 -6.00 4.10
CA ALA A 32 -3.95 -7.06 4.61
C ALA A 32 -4.74 -8.19 5.31
N GLY A 33 -5.81 -7.83 6.03
CA GLY A 33 -6.69 -8.79 6.71
C GLY A 33 -7.42 -9.76 5.77
N ASP A 34 -7.73 -9.36 4.53
CA ASP A 34 -8.30 -10.28 3.55
C ASP A 34 -7.32 -11.40 3.19
N TYR A 35 -6.03 -11.22 3.41
CA TYR A 35 -4.97 -12.21 3.14
C TYR A 35 -4.40 -12.86 4.42
N GLY A 36 -5.03 -12.62 5.58
CA GLY A 36 -4.62 -13.22 6.86
C GLY A 36 -3.50 -12.47 7.59
N TYR A 37 -3.14 -11.27 7.14
CA TYR A 37 -2.15 -10.41 7.79
C TYR A 37 -2.84 -9.39 8.70
N HIS A 38 -2.65 -9.52 10.01
CA HIS A 38 -3.40 -8.75 11.01
C HIS A 38 -2.54 -7.93 11.96
N ALA A 39 -1.21 -8.04 11.88
CA ALA A 39 -0.31 -7.43 12.85
C ALA A 39 1.02 -7.01 12.23
N GLY A 40 1.62 -5.97 12.80
CA GLY A 40 2.92 -5.46 12.39
C GLY A 40 2.90 -4.71 11.06
N ALA A 41 4.08 -4.40 10.54
CA ALA A 41 4.19 -3.69 9.27
C ALA A 41 3.75 -4.57 8.09
N HIS A 42 3.05 -3.95 7.14
CA HIS A 42 2.66 -4.57 5.88
C HIS A 42 3.48 -3.99 4.73
N LEU A 43 3.99 -4.86 3.86
CA LEU A 43 4.65 -4.48 2.61
C LEU A 43 3.79 -4.88 1.42
N PHE A 44 3.66 -3.97 0.46
CA PHE A 44 3.00 -4.19 -0.81
C PHE A 44 3.97 -3.95 -1.96
N ARG A 45 3.91 -4.77 -3.00
CA ARG A 45 4.68 -4.61 -4.24
C ARG A 45 3.74 -4.59 -5.44
N GLY A 46 3.68 -3.45 -6.12
CA GLY A 46 2.87 -3.22 -7.32
C GLY A 46 3.75 -3.24 -8.57
N HIS A 47 3.58 -4.25 -9.40
CA HIS A 47 4.31 -4.39 -10.67
C HIS A 47 3.53 -3.72 -11.80
N PHE A 48 4.21 -2.94 -12.63
CA PHE A 48 3.60 -2.31 -13.81
C PHE A 48 4.60 -2.13 -14.95
N VAL A 49 4.08 -2.07 -16.18
CA VAL A 49 4.83 -1.68 -17.37
C VAL A 49 4.61 -0.20 -17.61
N ALA A 50 5.68 0.59 -17.67
CA ALA A 50 5.56 2.04 -17.84
C ALA A 50 5.04 2.41 -19.24
N ALA A 51 4.12 3.36 -19.30
CA ALA A 51 3.67 4.03 -20.50
C ALA A 51 4.65 5.15 -20.95
N GLY A 52 5.53 5.60 -20.04
CA GLY A 52 6.49 6.68 -20.27
C GLY A 52 5.90 8.08 -20.09
N THR A 53 4.64 8.17 -19.68
CA THR A 53 3.92 9.43 -19.42
C THR A 53 3.62 9.64 -17.94
N GLU A 54 3.94 8.67 -17.09
CA GLU A 54 3.75 8.76 -15.65
C GLU A 54 4.67 9.83 -15.04
N SER A 55 4.08 10.70 -14.22
CA SER A 55 4.80 11.73 -13.47
C SER A 55 4.86 11.45 -11.97
N GLY A 56 4.10 10.47 -11.49
CA GLY A 56 4.03 10.14 -10.07
C GLY A 56 2.95 9.10 -9.76
N ILE A 57 2.67 8.94 -8.47
CA ILE A 57 1.68 8.01 -7.93
C ILE A 57 0.86 8.70 -6.83
N SER A 58 -0.45 8.46 -6.83
CA SER A 58 -1.35 8.87 -5.75
C SER A 58 -1.73 7.64 -4.92
N LEU A 59 -1.60 7.74 -3.60
CA LEU A 59 -1.87 6.67 -2.65
C LEU A 59 -2.84 7.15 -1.57
N GLU A 60 -3.70 6.24 -1.12
CA GLU A 60 -4.50 6.37 0.10
C GLU A 60 -4.16 5.16 0.98
N LEU A 61 -3.56 5.42 2.13
CA LEU A 61 -3.14 4.40 3.09
C LEU A 61 -3.94 4.53 4.37
N SER A 62 -4.21 3.41 5.02
CA SER A 62 -4.76 3.35 6.38
C SER A 62 -3.98 2.31 7.18
N GLY A 63 -3.49 2.72 8.34
CA GLY A 63 -2.62 1.91 9.20
C GLY A 63 -2.95 2.01 10.69
N GLY A 64 -4.03 2.71 11.05
CA GLY A 64 -4.35 3.01 12.45
C GLY A 64 -3.66 4.30 12.92
N SER A 65 -4.11 4.83 14.06
CA SER A 65 -3.59 6.10 14.59
C SER A 65 -2.07 6.07 14.72
N ALA A 66 -1.42 7.16 14.32
CA ALA A 66 0.04 7.32 14.33
C ALA A 66 0.83 6.44 13.35
N PHE A 67 0.19 5.75 12.40
CA PHE A 67 0.92 4.91 11.45
C PHE A 67 1.92 5.72 10.60
N GLY A 68 3.08 5.13 10.35
CA GLY A 68 4.05 5.61 9.37
C GLY A 68 3.97 4.85 8.04
N TYR A 69 4.61 5.41 7.01
CA TYR A 69 4.79 4.74 5.72
C TYR A 69 6.11 5.13 5.05
N SER A 70 6.56 4.32 4.09
CA SER A 70 7.67 4.62 3.19
C SER A 70 7.44 4.00 1.82
N VAL A 71 7.82 4.71 0.76
CA VAL A 71 7.54 4.34 -0.63
C VAL A 71 8.79 4.42 -1.50
N TRP A 72 8.99 3.39 -2.32
CA TRP A 72 10.05 3.30 -3.31
C TRP A 72 9.52 2.92 -4.68
N LEU A 73 10.18 3.39 -5.73
CA LEU A 73 10.08 2.88 -7.09
C LEU A 73 11.39 2.18 -7.46
N ASN A 74 11.35 0.86 -7.62
CA ASN A 74 12.54 0.01 -7.65
C ASN A 74 13.42 0.30 -6.41
N ASP A 75 14.65 0.76 -6.63
CA ASP A 75 15.63 1.17 -5.62
C ASP A 75 15.55 2.67 -5.25
N THR A 76 14.68 3.42 -5.90
CA THR A 76 14.57 4.88 -5.75
C THR A 76 13.54 5.24 -4.68
N PHE A 77 13.99 5.88 -3.60
CA PHE A 77 13.10 6.40 -2.56
C PHE A 77 12.24 7.55 -3.08
N LEU A 78 10.93 7.47 -2.88
CA LEU A 78 9.97 8.49 -3.30
C LEU A 78 9.50 9.38 -2.13
N GLY A 79 9.37 8.81 -0.93
CA GLY A 79 8.87 9.55 0.23
C GLY A 79 8.51 8.67 1.43
N ALA A 80 8.38 9.30 2.59
CA ALA A 80 7.99 8.65 3.83
C ALA A 80 7.25 9.63 4.76
N SER A 81 6.55 9.08 5.74
CA SER A 81 5.99 9.81 6.87
C SER A 81 6.24 9.01 8.15
N GLY A 82 6.67 9.71 9.20
CA GLY A 82 6.79 9.14 10.56
C GLY A 82 5.46 9.03 11.31
N GLY A 83 4.35 9.34 10.65
CA GLY A 83 3.01 9.33 11.24
C GLY A 83 2.67 10.60 12.02
N SER A 84 1.40 10.68 12.43
CA SER A 84 0.86 11.74 13.28
C SER A 84 -0.14 11.10 14.25
N PRO A 85 -0.12 11.43 15.56
CA PRO A 85 -1.03 10.82 16.53
C PRO A 85 -2.51 11.11 16.24
N TRP A 86 -2.81 12.06 15.35
CA TRP A 86 -4.16 12.48 14.98
C TRP A 86 -4.65 11.87 13.66
N LEU A 87 -3.81 11.12 12.95
CA LEU A 87 -4.13 10.55 11.65
C LEU A 87 -4.05 9.02 11.71
N ASP A 88 -5.11 8.37 11.24
CA ASP A 88 -5.22 6.92 11.06
C ASP A 88 -5.11 6.48 9.59
N SER A 89 -5.15 7.47 8.70
CA SER A 89 -5.11 7.35 7.25
C SER A 89 -4.43 8.56 6.63
N ALA A 90 -3.91 8.40 5.41
CA ALA A 90 -3.25 9.45 4.67
C ALA A 90 -3.50 9.31 3.17
N GLN A 91 -3.86 10.41 2.52
CA GLN A 91 -3.93 10.53 1.07
C GLN A 91 -2.85 11.50 0.59
N PHE A 92 -2.03 11.08 -0.36
CA PHE A 92 -0.89 11.87 -0.83
C PHE A 92 -0.47 11.47 -2.25
N THR A 93 0.28 12.35 -2.90
CA THR A 93 0.86 12.11 -4.23
C THR A 93 2.37 12.27 -4.15
N LEU A 94 3.12 11.30 -4.66
CA LEU A 94 4.57 11.34 -4.79
C LEU A 94 4.94 11.47 -6.26
N GLN A 95 5.85 12.39 -6.58
CA GLN A 95 6.35 12.56 -7.94
C GLN A 95 7.48 11.57 -8.21
N PHE A 96 7.57 11.07 -9.44
CA PHE A 96 8.74 10.33 -9.88
C PHE A 96 9.88 11.31 -10.21
N PRO A 97 11.12 11.02 -9.79
CA PRO A 97 12.23 11.96 -9.93
C PRO A 97 12.69 12.13 -11.39
N SER A 98 12.32 11.20 -12.26
CA SER A 98 12.61 11.24 -13.70
C SER A 98 11.49 10.52 -14.46
N SER A 99 11.37 10.83 -15.75
CA SER A 99 10.48 10.10 -16.66
C SER A 99 10.81 8.60 -16.67
N LEU A 100 9.78 7.78 -16.68
CA LEU A 100 9.92 6.33 -16.79
C LEU A 100 10.16 5.95 -18.25
N SER A 101 10.93 4.89 -18.46
CA SER A 101 11.18 4.36 -19.81
C SER A 101 9.99 3.52 -20.25
N GLN A 102 9.30 3.97 -21.30
CA GLN A 102 8.16 3.26 -21.86
C GLN A 102 8.51 1.80 -22.18
N GLY A 103 7.61 0.88 -21.82
CA GLY A 103 7.76 -0.56 -22.04
C GLY A 103 8.61 -1.28 -21.00
N ASN A 104 9.31 -0.57 -20.10
CA ASN A 104 10.08 -1.20 -19.03
C ASN A 104 9.19 -1.55 -17.84
N ASN A 105 9.55 -2.63 -17.14
CA ASN A 105 8.93 -3.02 -15.89
C ASN A 105 9.46 -2.17 -14.72
N TYR A 106 8.55 -1.77 -13.85
CA TYR A 106 8.85 -1.07 -12.61
C TYR A 106 8.06 -1.71 -11.46
N VAL A 107 8.61 -1.62 -10.26
CA VAL A 107 7.97 -2.11 -9.04
C VAL A 107 7.85 -0.99 -8.02
N LEU A 108 6.61 -0.67 -7.64
CA LEU A 108 6.33 0.22 -6.52
C LEU A 108 6.34 -0.61 -5.23
N THR A 109 7.22 -0.29 -4.28
CA THR A 109 7.23 -0.90 -2.95
C THR A 109 6.67 0.08 -1.94
N VAL A 110 5.63 -0.33 -1.21
CA VAL A 110 4.99 0.47 -0.15
C VAL A 110 5.10 -0.30 1.17
N LEU A 111 5.80 0.28 2.14
CA LEU A 111 5.79 -0.14 3.53
C LEU A 111 4.78 0.74 4.27
N SER A 112 3.83 0.11 4.96
CA SER A 112 2.88 0.78 5.86
C SER A 112 2.90 0.09 7.21
N GLU A 113 3.04 0.85 8.29
CA GLU A 113 2.80 0.31 9.63
C GLU A 113 1.31 0.00 9.83
N ASN A 114 1.04 -0.99 10.69
CA ASN A 114 -0.26 -1.23 11.29
C ASN A 114 -0.09 -1.09 12.81
N THR A 115 -0.67 -0.04 13.39
CA THR A 115 -0.59 0.24 14.83
C THR A 115 -1.64 -0.51 15.65
N GLY A 116 -2.44 -1.36 14.99
CA GLY A 116 -3.49 -2.18 15.60
C GLY A 116 -4.84 -1.94 14.93
N TYR A 117 -5.77 -2.84 15.18
CA TYR A 117 -7.16 -2.62 14.82
C TYR A 117 -7.86 -1.75 15.86
N ASN A 118 -8.77 -0.92 15.38
CA ASN A 118 -9.65 -0.15 16.24
C ASN A 118 -10.47 -1.09 17.11
N GLU A 119 -10.70 -0.69 18.36
CA GLU A 119 -11.69 -1.35 19.21
C GLU A 119 -13.08 -1.21 18.58
N ASN A 120 -13.95 -2.18 18.88
CA ASN A 120 -15.36 -2.10 18.54
C ASN A 120 -16.16 -1.96 19.84
N GLU A 121 -16.34 -0.71 20.29
CA GLU A 121 -17.00 -0.38 21.55
C GLU A 121 -18.48 -0.84 21.62
N SER A 122 -19.11 -1.09 20.46
CA SER A 122 -20.48 -1.60 20.37
C SER A 122 -20.58 -3.11 20.67
N GLY A 123 -19.47 -3.84 20.70
CA GLY A 123 -19.45 -5.30 20.90
C GLY A 123 -20.13 -6.12 19.79
N GLY A 124 -20.50 -5.48 18.67
CA GLY A 124 -21.32 -6.07 17.62
C GLY A 124 -20.51 -6.53 16.42
N ILE A 125 -20.61 -7.83 16.13
CA ILE A 125 -20.32 -8.41 14.81
C ILE A 125 -21.26 -7.71 13.81
N THR A 126 -20.70 -6.98 12.84
CA THR A 126 -21.43 -6.56 11.64
C THR A 126 -20.92 -7.34 10.45
#